data_AF-A0A9Q0QHX4-F1
#
_entry.id   AF-A0A9Q0QHX4-F1
#
_cell.length_a   1.000
_cell.length_b   1.000
_cell.length_c   1.000
_cell.angle_alpha   90.00
_cell.angle_beta   90.00
_cell.angle_gamma   90.00
#
_symmetry.space_group_name_H-M   'P 1'
#
loop_
_entity.id
_entity.type
_entity.pdbx_description
1 polymer ?
#
loop_
_entity_poly.entity_id
_entity_poly.type
_entity_poly.pdbx_seq_one_letter_code
_entity_poly.pdbx_strand_id
1 'polypeptide(L)'
;MNDLFSSSFKKYTDLKQQAQMDDMEAGKESMNLDRFFEDVENVKEDMKTVEKLYRSLQEANEECKTVHNAKTMKNLRSRMDTDVEQVLKRVKIIKGKLEALDRSNAAHRNIPGCGPGSSADRTRTSVVSGLGKKLKDLMDNFQDLRARMAAEYKETVERRYFTITGERASEETIENLISSGESESFHAEGDSGTRERPDS
;
A
#
# COMPACT_ATOMS: atom_id res chain seq x y z
N MET A 1 -15.06 8.77 -10.36
CA MET A 1 -14.40 8.39 -9.10
C MET A 1 -14.93 9.31 -8.02
N ASN A 2 -15.67 8.78 -7.05
CA ASN A 2 -16.11 9.58 -5.91
C ASN A 2 -14.88 9.91 -5.05
N ASP A 3 -14.71 11.19 -4.77
CA ASP A 3 -13.66 11.69 -3.88
C ASP A 3 -14.05 11.34 -2.44
N LEU A 4 -13.87 10.06 -2.07
CA LEU A 4 -14.12 9.47 -0.75
C LEU A 4 -13.32 10.19 0.36
N PHE A 5 -12.43 11.10 -0.04
CA PHE A 5 -11.40 11.75 0.73
C PHE A 5 -11.77 13.16 1.23
N SER A 6 -12.69 13.88 0.56
CA SER A 6 -13.04 15.26 0.94
C SER A 6 -13.87 15.34 2.23
N SER A 7 -14.75 14.35 2.47
CA SER A 7 -15.67 14.35 3.62
C SER A 7 -14.96 14.11 4.96
N SER A 8 -13.94 13.24 4.97
CA SER A 8 -13.19 12.90 6.17
C SER A 8 -12.27 14.04 6.63
N PHE A 9 -11.75 14.83 5.69
CA PHE A 9 -10.89 15.99 5.98
C PHE A 9 -11.66 17.15 6.61
N LYS A 10 -12.87 17.45 6.12
CA LYS A 10 -13.74 18.47 6.75
C LYS A 10 -14.08 18.10 8.20
N LYS A 11 -14.38 16.83 8.45
CA LYS A 11 -14.68 16.36 9.80
C LYS A 11 -13.51 16.50 10.77
N TYR A 12 -12.26 16.38 10.29
CA TYR A 12 -11.05 16.58 11.10
C TYR A 12 -10.82 18.06 11.44
N THR A 13 -10.96 18.97 10.48
CA THR A 13 -10.86 20.42 10.76
C THR A 13 -11.93 20.86 11.74
N ASP A 14 -13.14 20.31 11.62
CA ASP A 14 -14.24 20.58 12.53
C ASP A 14 -13.96 20.01 13.93
N LEU A 15 -13.43 18.78 14.04
CA LEU A 15 -13.01 18.19 15.32
C LEU A 15 -11.89 18.99 15.99
N LYS A 16 -10.91 19.48 15.23
CA LYS A 16 -9.83 20.32 15.76
C LYS A 16 -10.36 21.68 16.22
N GLN A 17 -11.26 22.30 15.46
CA GLN A 17 -11.88 23.58 15.84
C GLN A 17 -12.79 23.43 17.05
N GLN A 18 -13.59 22.37 17.12
CA GLN A 18 -14.46 22.08 18.26
C GLN A 18 -13.64 21.77 19.51
N ALA A 19 -12.57 20.99 19.38
CA ALA A 19 -11.63 20.74 20.47
C ALA A 19 -10.99 22.05 20.96
N GLN A 20 -10.62 22.98 20.06
CA GLN A 20 -10.08 24.30 20.41
C GLN A 20 -11.11 25.23 21.07
N MET A 21 -12.41 25.09 20.79
CA MET A 21 -13.46 25.89 21.44
C MET A 21 -13.77 25.40 22.86
N ASP A 22 -13.85 24.08 23.09
CA ASP A 22 -13.98 23.50 24.43
C ASP A 22 -12.74 23.84 25.31
N ASP A 23 -11.59 24.03 24.67
CA ASP A 23 -10.28 24.32 25.30
C ASP A 23 -10.19 25.68 26.00
N MET A 24 -10.94 26.68 25.50
CA MET A 24 -10.94 28.05 26.02
C MET A 24 -11.52 28.14 27.44
N GLU A 25 -12.27 27.13 27.86
CA GLU A 25 -12.95 27.07 29.16
C GLU A 25 -12.08 26.42 30.27
N ALA A 26 -11.02 25.68 29.91
CA ALA A 26 -10.29 24.80 30.83
C ALA A 26 -8.77 25.04 30.97
N GLY A 27 -8.12 25.85 30.11
CA GLY A 27 -6.78 26.47 30.29
C GLY A 27 -5.53 25.55 30.44
N LYS A 28 -5.67 24.33 30.98
CA LYS A 28 -4.64 23.29 31.12
C LYS A 28 -4.82 22.13 30.11
N GLU A 29 -6.02 21.99 29.54
CA GLU A 29 -6.35 20.98 28.52
C GLU A 29 -5.64 21.27 27.17
N SER A 30 -5.32 22.55 26.93
CA SER A 30 -4.84 23.07 25.65
C SER A 30 -3.47 22.57 25.21
N MET A 31 -2.53 22.53 26.14
CA MET A 31 -1.18 22.05 25.84
C MET A 31 -1.13 20.53 25.56
N ASN A 32 -2.16 19.77 25.95
CA ASN A 32 -2.16 18.31 25.77
C ASN A 32 -2.65 17.87 24.37
N LEU A 33 -3.61 18.61 23.81
CA LEU A 33 -4.17 18.29 22.49
C LEU A 33 -3.24 18.67 21.35
N ASP A 34 -2.47 19.76 21.47
CA ASP A 34 -1.52 20.19 20.44
C ASP A 34 -0.49 19.10 20.11
N ARG A 35 0.15 18.53 21.15
CA ARG A 35 1.11 17.44 20.97
C ARG A 35 0.46 16.19 20.38
N PHE A 36 -0.76 15.87 20.79
CA PHE A 36 -1.51 14.77 20.20
C PHE A 36 -1.76 14.98 18.71
N PHE A 37 -2.15 16.19 18.31
CA PHE A 37 -2.37 16.50 16.90
C PHE A 37 -1.08 16.53 16.08
N GLU A 38 0.06 16.89 16.69
CA GLU A 38 1.38 16.75 16.07
C GLU A 38 1.71 15.28 15.79
N ASP A 39 1.53 14.39 16.78
CA ASP A 39 1.74 12.95 16.60
C ASP A 39 0.79 12.36 15.53
N VAL A 40 -0.46 12.83 15.49
CA VAL A 40 -1.45 12.48 14.46
C VAL A 40 -1.01 12.91 13.07
N GLU A 41 -0.50 14.14 12.91
CA GLU A 41 -0.03 14.61 11.59
C GLU A 41 1.20 13.83 11.15
N ASN A 42 2.11 13.52 12.07
CA ASN A 42 3.24 12.62 11.80
C ASN A 42 2.79 11.24 11.29
N VAL A 43 1.74 10.66 11.87
CA VAL A 43 1.15 9.40 11.37
C VAL A 43 0.55 9.59 9.96
N LYS A 44 -0.11 10.72 9.71
CA LYS A 44 -0.71 11.01 8.40
C LYS A 44 0.34 11.19 7.30
N GLU A 45 1.46 11.84 7.57
CA GLU A 45 2.57 11.95 6.62
C GLU A 45 3.20 10.59 6.28
N ASP A 46 3.36 9.73 7.28
CA ASP A 46 3.78 8.35 7.05
C ASP A 46 2.80 7.61 6.12
N MET A 47 1.49 7.77 6.34
CA MET A 47 0.46 7.16 5.48
C MET A 47 0.47 7.72 4.06
N LYS A 48 0.68 9.04 3.88
CA LYS A 48 0.85 9.64 2.53
C LYS A 48 2.04 9.03 1.80
N THR A 49 3.11 8.68 2.53
CA THR A 49 4.26 7.99 1.94
C THR A 49 3.88 6.60 1.45
N VAL A 50 3.11 5.83 2.23
CA VAL A 50 2.57 4.52 1.81
C VAL A 50 1.70 4.66 0.56
N GLU A 51 0.82 5.66 0.52
CA GLU A 51 -0.02 5.94 -0.65
C GLU A 51 0.80 6.24 -1.92
N LYS A 52 1.92 6.96 -1.79
CA LYS A 52 2.83 7.24 -2.91
C LYS A 52 3.52 5.97 -3.41
N LEU A 53 4.05 5.15 -2.50
CA LEU A 53 4.66 3.87 -2.85
C LEU A 53 3.66 2.93 -3.53
N TYR A 54 2.43 2.88 -3.01
CA TYR A 54 1.35 2.11 -3.63
C TYR A 54 1.07 2.55 -5.07
N ARG A 55 0.97 3.86 -5.34
CA ARG A 55 0.79 4.38 -6.71
C ARG A 55 1.98 4.03 -7.61
N SER A 56 3.20 4.18 -7.12
CA SER A 56 4.41 3.84 -7.89
C SER A 56 4.45 2.35 -8.24
N LEU A 57 4.02 1.49 -7.32
CA LEU A 57 3.90 0.05 -7.54
C LEU A 57 2.83 -0.29 -8.59
N GLN A 58 1.69 0.41 -8.58
CA GLN A 58 0.67 0.27 -9.62
C GLN A 58 1.21 0.67 -11.00
N GLU A 59 1.87 1.82 -11.09
CA GLU A 59 2.47 2.32 -12.33
C GLU A 59 3.52 1.34 -12.87
N ALA A 60 4.38 0.82 -11.99
CA ALA A 60 5.38 -0.19 -12.35
C ALA A 60 4.75 -1.49 -12.89
N ASN A 61 3.64 -1.93 -12.29
CA ASN A 61 2.92 -3.11 -12.77
C ASN A 61 2.30 -2.90 -14.16
N GLU A 62 1.72 -1.74 -14.42
CA GLU A 62 1.20 -1.42 -15.75
C GLU A 62 2.34 -1.31 -16.78
N GLU A 63 3.48 -0.74 -16.40
CA GLU A 63 4.67 -0.70 -17.25
C GLU A 63 5.16 -2.10 -17.63
N CYS A 64 5.16 -3.05 -16.69
CA CYS A 64 5.55 -4.45 -16.93
C CYS A 64 4.74 -5.12 -18.05
N LYS A 65 3.49 -4.70 -18.29
CA LYS A 65 2.64 -5.27 -19.36
C LYS A 65 3.14 -4.91 -20.76
N THR A 66 3.92 -3.85 -20.90
CA THR A 66 4.38 -3.30 -22.19
C THR A 66 5.87 -3.52 -22.46
N VAL A 67 6.62 -3.96 -21.45
CA VAL A 67 8.06 -4.16 -21.56
C VAL A 67 8.39 -5.52 -22.17
N HIS A 68 9.13 -5.50 -23.29
CA HIS A 68 9.57 -6.70 -24.00
C HIS A 68 11.07 -6.99 -23.86
N ASN A 69 11.84 -6.08 -23.24
CA ASN A 69 13.27 -6.28 -22.99
C ASN A 69 13.51 -6.89 -21.61
N ALA A 70 14.18 -8.05 -21.56
CA ALA A 70 14.52 -8.76 -20.33
C ALA A 70 15.26 -7.88 -19.31
N LYS A 71 16.21 -7.03 -19.75
CA LYS A 71 16.95 -6.14 -18.84
C LYS A 71 16.02 -5.12 -18.16
N THR A 72 15.11 -4.53 -18.93
CA THR A 72 14.14 -3.55 -18.41
C THR A 72 13.13 -4.22 -17.49
N MET A 73 12.66 -5.43 -17.83
CA MET A 73 11.75 -6.21 -16.99
C MET A 73 12.37 -6.53 -15.62
N LYS A 74 13.62 -7.01 -15.61
CA LYS A 74 14.35 -7.30 -14.38
C LYS A 74 14.51 -6.06 -13.48
N ASN A 75 14.83 -4.91 -14.07
CA ASN A 75 14.95 -3.65 -13.34
C ASN A 75 13.60 -3.22 -12.74
N LEU A 76 12.50 -3.39 -13.49
CA LEU A 76 11.15 -3.09 -13.00
C LEU A 76 10.76 -3.99 -11.83
N ARG A 77 11.02 -5.30 -11.93
CA ARG A 77 10.82 -6.22 -10.80
C ARG A 77 11.58 -5.79 -9.56
N SER A 78 12.87 -5.49 -9.71
CA SER A 78 13.69 -5.06 -8.58
C SER A 78 13.16 -3.77 -7.93
N ARG A 79 12.64 -2.83 -8.74
CA ARG A 79 11.96 -1.62 -8.23
C ARG A 79 10.68 -1.97 -7.48
N MET A 80 9.84 -2.85 -8.03
CA MET A 80 8.59 -3.28 -7.42
C MET A 80 8.82 -4.02 -6.09
N ASP A 81 9.81 -4.90 -6.02
CA ASP A 81 10.20 -5.60 -4.79
C ASP A 81 10.67 -4.61 -3.71
N THR A 82 11.43 -3.60 -4.13
CA THR A 82 11.88 -2.50 -3.26
C THR A 82 10.69 -1.69 -2.74
N ASP A 83 9.73 -1.34 -3.58
CA ASP A 83 8.53 -0.61 -3.19
C ASP A 83 7.67 -1.42 -2.20
N VAL A 84 7.51 -2.73 -2.45
CA VAL A 84 6.84 -3.66 -1.53
C VAL A 84 7.53 -3.68 -0.17
N GLU A 85 8.86 -3.79 -0.13
CA GLU A 85 9.62 -3.79 1.12
C GLU A 85 9.45 -2.47 1.88
N GLN A 86 9.50 -1.34 1.17
CA GLN A 86 9.31 -0.01 1.76
C GLN A 86 7.90 0.17 2.34
N VAL A 87 6.86 -0.29 1.65
CA VAL A 87 5.48 -0.27 2.18
C VAL A 87 5.40 -1.05 3.49
N LEU A 88 5.93 -2.28 3.52
CA LEU A 88 5.89 -3.13 4.73
C LEU A 88 6.66 -2.50 5.90
N LYS A 89 7.85 -1.97 5.65
CA LYS A 89 8.65 -1.24 6.66
C LYS A 89 7.88 -0.06 7.20
N ARG A 90 7.25 0.74 6.32
CA ARG A 90 6.56 1.96 6.73
C ARG A 90 5.28 1.68 7.51
N VAL A 91 4.53 0.66 7.12
CA VAL A 91 3.32 0.22 7.83
C VAL A 91 3.66 -0.27 9.23
N LYS A 92 4.79 -0.98 9.42
CA LYS A 92 5.26 -1.37 10.75
C LYS A 92 5.52 -0.15 11.64
N ILE A 93 6.14 0.89 11.09
CA ILE A 93 6.35 2.16 11.81
C ILE A 93 5.02 2.81 12.19
N ILE A 94 4.08 2.90 11.24
CA ILE A 94 2.75 3.49 11.49
C ILE A 94 2.01 2.73 12.59
N LYS A 95 2.01 1.39 12.57
CA LYS A 95 1.40 0.57 13.62
C LYS A 95 1.99 0.92 15.00
N GLY A 96 3.31 0.99 15.11
CA GLY A 96 3.97 1.38 16.36
C GLY A 96 3.59 2.79 16.84
N LYS A 97 3.41 3.75 15.92
CA LYS A 97 2.93 5.11 16.25
C LYS A 97 1.46 5.11 16.71
N LEU A 98 0.59 4.32 16.08
CA LEU A 98 -0.81 4.17 16.50
C LEU A 98 -0.92 3.57 17.90
N GLU A 99 -0.15 2.52 18.19
CA GLU A 99 -0.08 1.93 19.54
C GLU A 99 0.45 2.94 20.58
N ALA A 100 1.38 3.82 20.19
CA ALA A 100 1.85 4.89 21.06
C ALA A 100 0.75 5.94 21.34
N LEU A 101 -0.04 6.30 20.31
CA LEU A 101 -1.21 7.16 20.48
C LEU A 101 -2.27 6.52 21.39
N ASP A 102 -2.52 5.22 21.27
CA ASP A 102 -3.44 4.49 22.16
C ASP A 102 -2.95 4.50 23.61
N ARG A 103 -1.65 4.28 23.86
CA ARG A 103 -1.06 4.41 25.20
C ARG A 103 -1.16 5.84 25.73
N SER A 104 -0.93 6.83 24.87
CA SER A 104 -1.09 8.26 25.20
C SER A 104 -2.53 8.59 25.59
N ASN A 105 -3.51 8.05 24.87
CA ASN A 105 -4.94 8.19 25.20
C ASN A 105 -5.29 7.53 26.54
N ALA A 106 -4.76 6.34 26.81
CA ALA A 106 -4.96 5.67 28.09
C ALA A 106 -4.38 6.48 29.26
N ALA A 107 -3.18 7.06 29.10
CA ALA A 107 -2.58 7.92 30.10
C ALA A 107 -3.36 9.23 30.31
N HIS A 108 -3.88 9.81 29.23
CA HIS A 108 -4.67 11.06 29.26
C HIS A 108 -5.91 10.95 30.15
N ARG A 109 -6.52 9.76 30.22
CA ARG A 109 -7.72 9.51 31.05
C ARG A 109 -7.50 9.67 32.55
N ASN A 110 -6.25 9.68 33.00
CA ASN A 110 -5.91 9.89 34.42
C ASN A 110 -5.76 11.37 34.79
N ILE A 111 -5.87 12.29 33.82
CA ILE A 111 -5.84 13.73 34.06
C ILE A 111 -7.23 14.18 34.53
N PRO A 112 -7.35 15.01 35.58
CA PRO A 112 -8.64 15.57 36.01
C PRO A 112 -9.39 16.25 34.85
N GLY A 113 -10.67 15.91 34.66
CA GLY A 113 -11.50 16.41 33.55
C GLY A 113 -11.37 15.62 32.24
N CYS A 114 -10.34 14.79 32.10
CA CYS A 114 -10.03 14.04 30.88
C CYS A 114 -10.47 12.56 30.92
N GLY A 115 -11.29 12.18 31.90
CA GLY A 115 -11.71 10.80 32.13
C GLY A 115 -12.49 10.19 30.95
N PRO A 116 -12.75 8.86 31.00
CA PRO A 116 -13.50 8.17 29.95
C PRO A 116 -14.81 8.88 29.60
N GLY A 117 -15.01 9.15 28.31
CA GLY A 117 -16.21 9.82 27.80
C GLY A 117 -16.17 11.35 27.78
N SER A 118 -15.10 11.99 28.28
CA SER A 118 -14.91 13.44 28.13
C SER A 118 -14.81 13.86 26.67
N SER A 119 -14.98 15.16 26.38
CA SER A 119 -14.83 15.70 25.02
C SER A 119 -13.45 15.37 24.44
N ALA A 120 -12.39 15.59 25.23
CA ALA A 120 -11.02 15.25 24.86
C ALA A 120 -10.82 13.74 24.65
N ASP A 121 -11.32 12.88 25.54
CA ASP A 121 -11.19 11.42 25.38
C ASP A 121 -11.92 10.91 24.12
N ARG A 122 -13.13 11.40 23.86
CA ARG A 122 -13.91 11.05 22.66
C ARG A 122 -13.21 11.49 21.38
N THR A 123 -12.68 12.71 21.37
CA THR A 123 -11.95 13.26 20.22
C THR A 123 -10.71 12.42 19.93
N ARG A 124 -9.86 12.21 20.94
CA ARG A 124 -8.62 11.44 20.79
C ARG A 124 -8.88 10.00 20.36
N THR A 125 -9.84 9.34 20.99
CA THR A 125 -10.24 7.97 20.66
C THR A 125 -10.76 7.87 19.22
N SER A 126 -11.60 8.82 18.80
CA SER A 126 -12.18 8.83 17.45
C SER A 126 -11.11 9.05 16.37
N VAL A 127 -10.15 9.95 16.62
CA VAL A 127 -9.06 10.23 15.69
C VAL A 127 -8.15 9.00 15.53
N VAL A 128 -7.71 8.37 16.63
CA VAL A 128 -6.85 7.18 16.55
C VAL A 128 -7.55 6.01 15.88
N SER A 129 -8.82 5.78 16.21
CA SER A 129 -9.65 4.76 15.55
C SER A 129 -9.79 5.03 14.05
N GLY A 130 -10.00 6.29 13.65
CA GLY A 130 -10.06 6.70 12.25
C GLY A 130 -8.76 6.44 11.49
N LEU A 131 -7.60 6.75 12.10
CA LEU A 131 -6.30 6.44 11.52
C LEU A 131 -6.06 4.93 11.41
N GLY A 132 -6.44 4.15 12.44
CA GLY A 132 -6.36 2.69 12.42
C GLY A 132 -7.17 2.08 11.28
N LYS A 133 -8.40 2.56 11.09
CA LYS A 133 -9.24 2.16 9.95
C LYS A 133 -8.60 2.53 8.61
N LYS A 134 -8.08 3.76 8.48
CA LYS A 134 -7.40 4.19 7.25
C LYS A 134 -6.19 3.32 6.92
N LEU A 135 -5.37 2.95 7.91
CA LEU A 135 -4.24 2.05 7.69
C LEU A 135 -4.70 0.69 7.19
N LYS A 136 -5.77 0.15 7.78
CA LYS A 136 -6.35 -1.13 7.37
C LYS A 136 -6.80 -1.07 5.91
N ASP A 137 -7.60 -0.07 5.55
CA ASP A 137 -8.10 0.09 4.18
C ASP A 137 -6.94 0.22 3.16
N LEU A 138 -5.88 0.97 3.50
CA LEU A 138 -4.68 1.05 2.65
C LEU A 138 -3.99 -0.30 2.48
N MET A 139 -3.88 -1.08 3.56
CA MET A 139 -3.24 -2.39 3.52
C MET A 139 -4.06 -3.44 2.79
N ASP A 140 -5.38 -3.43 2.93
CA ASP A 140 -6.27 -4.34 2.20
C ASP A 140 -6.11 -4.09 0.69
N ASN A 141 -6.16 -2.82 0.23
CA ASN A 141 -5.90 -2.46 -1.17
C ASN A 141 -4.50 -2.88 -1.65
N PHE A 142 -3.48 -2.75 -0.80
CA PHE A 142 -2.12 -3.17 -1.13
C PHE A 142 -2.01 -4.69 -1.31
N GLN A 143 -2.67 -5.48 -0.45
CA GLN A 143 -2.69 -6.94 -0.60
C GLN A 143 -3.44 -7.36 -1.87
N ASP A 144 -4.56 -6.71 -2.18
CA ASP A 144 -5.30 -6.96 -3.43
C ASP A 144 -4.46 -6.64 -4.67
N LEU A 145 -3.71 -5.53 -4.66
CA LEU A 145 -2.77 -5.21 -5.72
C LEU A 145 -1.70 -6.28 -5.85
N ARG A 146 -1.05 -6.68 -4.74
CA ARG A 146 0.00 -7.70 -4.76
C ARG A 146 -0.50 -9.04 -5.29
N ALA A 147 -1.72 -9.45 -4.92
CA ALA A 147 -2.34 -10.67 -5.40
C ALA A 147 -2.61 -10.60 -6.92
N ARG A 148 -3.16 -9.48 -7.41
CA ARG A 148 -3.38 -9.27 -8.85
C ARG A 148 -2.08 -9.30 -9.63
N MET A 149 -1.05 -8.61 -9.16
CA MET A 149 0.28 -8.60 -9.79
C MET A 149 0.87 -10.02 -9.93
N ALA A 150 0.77 -10.83 -8.86
CA ALA A 150 1.25 -12.20 -8.89
C ALA A 150 0.47 -13.07 -9.89
N ALA A 151 -0.86 -12.93 -9.92
CA ALA A 151 -1.72 -13.65 -10.87
C ALA A 151 -1.44 -13.25 -12.33
N GLU A 152 -1.39 -11.94 -12.62
CA GLU A 152 -1.10 -11.40 -13.95
C GLU A 152 0.28 -11.85 -14.48
N TYR A 153 1.28 -11.87 -13.60
CA TYR A 153 2.60 -12.35 -13.98
C TYR A 153 2.61 -13.85 -14.25
N LYS A 154 1.99 -14.65 -13.37
CA LYS A 154 1.87 -16.10 -13.55
C LYS A 154 1.22 -16.44 -14.89
N GLU A 155 0.11 -15.78 -15.22
CA GLU A 155 -0.57 -15.93 -16.52
C GLU A 155 0.35 -15.56 -17.70
N THR A 156 1.19 -14.52 -17.54
CA THR A 156 2.16 -14.12 -18.56
C THR A 156 3.22 -15.20 -18.78
N VAL A 157 3.73 -15.81 -17.71
CA VAL A 157 4.72 -16.90 -17.79
C VAL A 157 4.09 -18.13 -18.45
N GLU A 158 2.88 -18.51 -18.06
CA GLU A 158 2.14 -19.63 -18.65
C GLU A 158 1.93 -19.45 -20.15
N ARG A 159 1.47 -18.26 -20.57
CA ARG A 159 1.25 -17.96 -21.98
C ARG A 159 2.55 -18.01 -22.78
N ARG A 160 3.64 -17.45 -22.26
CA ARG A 160 4.96 -17.50 -22.93
C ARG A 160 5.48 -18.92 -23.06
N TYR A 161 5.36 -19.71 -22.00
CA TYR A 161 5.77 -21.12 -22.01
C TYR A 161 5.03 -21.89 -23.10
N PHE A 162 3.70 -21.75 -23.17
CA PHE A 162 2.89 -22.43 -24.18
C PHE A 162 3.25 -21.98 -25.60
N THR A 163 3.44 -20.68 -25.84
CA THR A 163 3.80 -20.16 -27.16
C THR A 163 5.14 -20.70 -27.66
N ILE A 164 6.09 -20.96 -26.76
CA ILE A 164 7.45 -21.41 -27.11
C ILE A 164 7.54 -22.93 -27.20
N THR A 165 6.92 -23.65 -26.28
CA THR A 165 7.03 -25.11 -26.18
C THR A 165 5.90 -25.85 -26.90
N GLY A 166 4.76 -25.19 -27.13
CA GLY A 166 3.52 -25.81 -27.58
C GLY A 166 2.79 -26.64 -26.51
N GLU A 167 3.33 -26.70 -25.28
CA GLU A 167 2.84 -27.57 -24.20
C GLU A 167 2.31 -26.75 -23.02
N ARG A 168 1.35 -27.31 -22.27
CA ARG A 168 0.87 -26.70 -21.02
C ARG A 168 1.82 -27.09 -19.89
N ALA A 169 2.47 -26.09 -19.28
CA ALA A 169 3.31 -26.31 -18.11
C ALA A 169 2.51 -26.81 -16.91
N SER A 170 3.16 -27.58 -16.05
CA SER A 170 2.65 -27.86 -14.71
C SER A 170 2.77 -26.63 -13.80
N GLU A 171 1.98 -26.59 -12.73
CA GLU A 171 2.06 -25.53 -11.71
C GLU A 171 3.48 -25.36 -11.15
N GLU A 172 4.14 -26.46 -10.81
CA GLU A 172 5.52 -26.48 -10.30
C GLU A 172 6.51 -25.89 -11.31
N THR A 173 6.34 -26.19 -12.61
CA THR A 173 7.19 -25.61 -13.66
C THR A 173 7.05 -24.10 -13.72
N ILE A 174 5.83 -23.57 -13.61
CA ILE A 174 5.56 -22.14 -13.64
C ILE A 174 6.14 -21.45 -12.40
N GLU A 175 5.96 -22.02 -11.22
CA GLU A 175 6.54 -21.50 -9.97
C GLU A 175 8.08 -21.48 -10.02
N ASN A 176 8.70 -22.53 -10.58
CA ASN A 176 10.15 -22.58 -10.79
C ASN A 176 10.63 -21.49 -11.76
N LEU A 177 9.93 -21.26 -12.87
CA LEU A 177 10.28 -20.21 -13.85
C LEU A 177 10.08 -18.77 -13.32
N ILE A 178 9.13 -18.59 -12.41
CA ILE A 178 8.89 -17.33 -11.70
C ILE A 178 10.02 -17.07 -10.69
N SER A 179 10.36 -18.09 -9.88
CA SER A 179 11.36 -17.96 -8.83
C SER A 179 12.80 -17.86 -9.35
N SER A 180 13.12 -18.56 -10.45
CA SER A 180 14.43 -18.49 -11.10
C SER A 180 14.62 -17.21 -11.93
N GLY A 181 13.53 -16.56 -12.32
CA GLY A 181 13.54 -15.42 -13.25
C GLY A 181 13.80 -15.80 -14.71
N GLU A 182 13.92 -17.10 -15.03
CA GLU A 182 14.17 -17.60 -16.39
C GLU A 182 13.00 -17.35 -17.34
N SER A 183 11.82 -17.06 -16.79
CA SER A 183 10.64 -16.67 -17.56
C SER A 183 10.81 -15.39 -18.41
N GLU A 184 11.84 -14.58 -18.13
CA GLU A 184 12.15 -13.35 -18.86
C GLU A 184 13.09 -13.56 -20.05
N SER A 185 13.83 -14.68 -20.06
CA SER A 185 14.84 -15.02 -21.09
C SER A 185 14.30 -15.87 -22.24
N PHE A 186 13.05 -16.30 -22.14
CA PHE A 186 12.31 -17.02 -23.18
C PHE A 186 12.29 -16.23 -24.50
N HIS A 187 13.09 -16.65 -25.47
CA HIS A 187 13.02 -16.20 -26.86
C HIS A 187 12.36 -17.29 -27.68
N ALA A 188 11.43 -16.91 -28.55
CA ALA A 188 10.99 -17.80 -29.62
C ALA A 188 12.11 -17.84 -30.68
N GLU A 189 12.80 -18.97 -30.81
CA GLU A 189 13.53 -19.28 -32.04
C GLU A 189 12.56 -19.93 -33.03
N GLY A 190 12.44 -19.34 -34.22
CA GLY A 190 12.01 -20.05 -35.43
C GLY A 190 10.61 -19.75 -35.97
N ASP A 191 10.47 -18.67 -36.73
CA ASP A 191 9.72 -18.74 -38.00
C ASP A 191 10.59 -18.21 -39.14
N SER A 192 11.64 -18.97 -39.47
CA SER A 192 12.29 -18.94 -40.77
C SER A 192 12.13 -20.32 -41.42
N GLY A 193 10.89 -20.79 -41.48
CA GLY A 193 10.52 -21.94 -42.28
C GLY A 193 10.13 -21.48 -43.68
N THR A 194 11.10 -21.19 -44.54
CA THR A 194 10.89 -21.12 -45.99
C THR A 194 10.26 -22.44 -46.43
N ARG A 195 8.94 -22.45 -46.63
CA ARG A 195 8.25 -23.51 -47.40
C ARG A 195 8.71 -23.38 -48.84
N GLU A 196 9.82 -24.05 -49.16
CA GLU A 196 10.08 -24.46 -50.53
C GLU A 196 8.94 -25.36 -50.97
N ARG A 197 8.18 -24.89 -51.96
CA ARG A 197 7.24 -25.74 -52.71
C ARG A 197 8.10 -26.69 -53.54
N PRO A 198 7.86 -28.01 -53.50
CA PRO A 198 8.42 -28.87 -54.52
C PRO A 198 7.67 -28.57 -55.82
N ASP A 199 8.43 -28.13 -56.83
CA ASP A 199 8.01 -28.12 -58.21
C ASP A 199 7.86 -29.56 -58.71
N SER A 200 6.88 -29.75 -59.60
CA SER A 200 6.52 -30.94 -60.41
C SER A 200 5.31 -31.74 -59.92
#